data_AF-A0A1V5V656-F1
#
_entry.id   AF-A0A1V5V656-F1
#
_cell.length_a   1.000
_cell.length_b   1.000
_cell.length_c   1.000
_cell.angle_alpha   90.00
_cell.angle_beta   90.00
_cell.angle_gamma   90.00
#
_symmetry.space_group_name_H-M   'P 1'
#
loop_
_entity.id
_entity.type
_entity.pdbx_description
1 polymer ?
#
loop_
_entity_poly.entity_id
_entity_poly.type
_entity_poly.pdbx_seq_one_letter_code
_entity_poly.pdbx_strand_id
1 'polypeptide(L)'
;MYPRISSNDVWLVLFMTSIIIAPLLNHPESMRWSTVLYSCMFCLTFMAYQRLLNQGSLTIEAYLKIIKYLLYAYFIVLLIQQFCVLTGLPIFNLANYDPFEPWKLNSLAAEPSHSARIVALLMFCYITIKEIIFDRAYLFRDNFREDKWIWLAFVWTMVTMGSSTAFLFLPIVLLKFVRLRNLIPLMIILFGTYYLIDIFGLVSLERTYRVFTATLTLDEYKIIQADHSAAMRIVPTLICAKMIGLSTMNDWFGHGIDYTASFMSQLVPGIIPGTSGGGMFAFALEYGIITTAIFLSFSFITSFNRRDYLSIIFWILLVILNGINSQITWLAIILLFTNKYFQNLYVHSYE
;
A
#
# COMPACT_ATOMS: atom_id res chain seq x y z
N MET A 1 -7.54 -33.40 0.89
CA MET A 1 -8.86 -32.79 0.65
C MET A 1 -8.82 -31.38 1.22
N TYR A 2 -8.75 -30.35 0.38
CA TYR A 2 -8.72 -28.96 0.87
C TYR A 2 -10.06 -28.64 1.55
N PRO A 3 -10.07 -28.05 2.76
CA PRO A 3 -11.30 -27.71 3.44
C PRO A 3 -12.12 -26.73 2.58
N ARG A 4 -13.42 -27.01 2.46
CA ARG A 4 -14.34 -26.21 1.63
C ARG A 4 -14.52 -24.78 2.15
N ILE A 5 -14.22 -24.56 3.43
CA ILE A 5 -14.25 -23.26 4.12
C ILE A 5 -12.92 -23.08 4.85
N SER A 6 -12.22 -21.98 4.58
CA SER A 6 -10.97 -21.64 5.26
C SER A 6 -11.21 -20.75 6.49
N SER A 7 -10.24 -20.64 7.40
CA SER A 7 -10.32 -19.69 8.53
C SER A 7 -10.47 -18.24 8.04
N ASN A 8 -9.86 -17.89 6.92
CA ASN A 8 -9.99 -16.56 6.30
C ASN A 8 -11.43 -16.30 5.80
N ASP A 9 -12.11 -17.34 5.32
CA ASP A 9 -13.50 -17.23 4.85
C ASP A 9 -14.42 -16.83 6.00
N VAL A 10 -14.20 -17.39 7.20
CA VAL A 10 -14.96 -17.05 8.41
C VAL A 10 -14.78 -15.57 8.75
N TRP A 11 -13.53 -15.09 8.78
CA TRP A 11 -13.25 -13.68 9.06
C TRP A 11 -13.88 -12.73 8.03
N LEU A 12 -13.82 -13.09 6.74
CA LEU A 12 -14.41 -12.27 5.68
C LEU A 12 -15.94 -12.29 5.71
N VAL A 13 -16.58 -13.41 6.02
CA VAL A 13 -18.04 -13.48 6.21
C VAL A 13 -18.46 -12.66 7.42
N LEU A 14 -17.73 -12.75 8.53
CA LEU A 14 -17.96 -11.89 9.70
C LEU A 14 -17.83 -10.42 9.35
N PHE A 15 -16.79 -10.05 8.59
CA PHE A 15 -16.59 -8.68 8.14
C PHE A 15 -17.70 -8.18 7.21
N MET A 16 -18.08 -8.96 6.18
CA MET A 16 -19.18 -8.60 5.26
C MET A 16 -20.51 -8.44 6.01
N THR A 17 -20.74 -9.29 7.02
CA THR A 17 -21.92 -9.20 7.87
C THR A 17 -21.87 -7.96 8.76
N SER A 18 -20.71 -7.64 9.36
CA SER A 18 -20.56 -6.49 10.25
C SER A 18 -20.73 -5.15 9.54
N ILE A 19 -20.24 -5.00 8.30
CA ILE A 19 -20.43 -3.75 7.53
C ILE A 19 -21.88 -3.51 7.09
N ILE A 20 -22.73 -4.53 7.12
CA ILE A 20 -24.18 -4.40 6.89
C ILE A 20 -24.88 -4.11 8.21
N ILE A 21 -24.61 -4.91 9.24
CA ILE A 21 -25.33 -4.84 10.52
C ILE A 21 -25.00 -3.55 11.28
N ALA A 22 -23.73 -3.14 11.36
CA ALA A 22 -23.35 -2.00 12.20
C ALA A 22 -24.05 -0.68 11.79
N PRO A 23 -24.06 -0.28 10.49
CA PRO A 23 -24.84 0.88 10.07
C PRO A 23 -26.35 0.69 10.26
N LEU A 24 -26.91 -0.51 9.96
CA LEU A 24 -28.36 -0.73 10.12
C LEU A 24 -28.84 -0.68 11.58
N LEU A 25 -27.98 -1.03 12.54
CA LEU A 25 -28.31 -0.99 13.96
C LEU A 25 -28.28 0.42 14.54
N ASN A 26 -27.35 1.27 14.06
CA ASN A 26 -27.07 2.55 14.70
C ASN A 26 -27.50 3.78 13.87
N HIS A 27 -27.19 3.78 12.56
CA HIS A 27 -27.47 4.89 11.62
C HIS A 27 -28.00 4.34 10.27
N PRO A 28 -29.17 3.70 10.24
CA PRO A 28 -29.68 3.00 9.05
C PRO A 28 -29.88 3.93 7.84
N GLU A 29 -30.17 5.20 8.07
CA GLU A 29 -30.28 6.24 7.04
C GLU A 29 -28.97 6.54 6.32
N SER A 30 -27.83 6.26 6.96
CA SER A 30 -26.51 6.40 6.33
C SER A 30 -26.17 5.24 5.37
N MET A 31 -26.98 4.19 5.31
CA MET A 31 -26.67 2.99 4.55
C MET A 31 -26.51 3.28 3.04
N ARG A 32 -25.28 3.10 2.54
CA ARG A 32 -24.93 3.20 1.13
C ARG A 32 -24.53 1.83 0.57
N TRP A 33 -25.50 1.17 -0.05
CA TRP A 33 -25.33 -0.19 -0.59
C TRP A 33 -24.20 -0.31 -1.61
N SER A 34 -23.94 0.71 -2.45
CA SER A 34 -22.84 0.65 -3.41
C SER A 34 -21.47 0.46 -2.74
N THR A 35 -21.21 1.15 -1.63
CA THR A 35 -19.97 1.04 -0.86
C THR A 35 -19.83 -0.30 -0.17
N VAL A 36 -20.93 -0.78 0.43
CA VAL A 36 -20.95 -2.08 1.11
C VAL A 36 -20.77 -3.22 0.11
N LEU A 37 -21.51 -3.20 -1.00
CA LEU A 37 -21.40 -4.22 -2.05
C LEU A 37 -20.02 -4.20 -2.70
N TYR A 38 -19.41 -3.01 -2.89
CA TYR A 38 -18.04 -2.91 -3.41
C TYR A 38 -17.01 -3.54 -2.46
N SER A 39 -17.12 -3.31 -1.15
CA SER A 39 -16.31 -4.01 -0.13
C SER A 39 -16.50 -5.53 -0.23
N CYS A 40 -17.76 -5.99 -0.31
CA CYS A 40 -18.08 -7.41 -0.44
C CYS A 40 -17.48 -8.03 -1.71
N MET A 41 -17.46 -7.31 -2.83
CA MET A 41 -16.82 -7.80 -4.07
C MET A 41 -15.34 -8.09 -3.86
N PHE A 42 -14.60 -7.25 -3.13
CA PHE A 42 -13.21 -7.53 -2.80
C PHE A 42 -13.06 -8.76 -1.90
N CYS A 43 -13.90 -8.90 -0.87
CA CYS A 43 -13.91 -10.08 0.01
C CYS A 43 -14.15 -11.37 -0.79
N LEU A 44 -15.17 -11.38 -1.66
CA LEU A 44 -15.48 -12.51 -2.52
C LEU A 44 -14.34 -12.83 -3.49
N THR A 45 -13.72 -11.80 -4.07
CA THR A 45 -12.55 -11.95 -4.96
C THR A 45 -11.38 -12.59 -4.22
N PHE A 46 -11.09 -12.15 -2.99
CA PHE A 46 -10.03 -12.75 -2.19
C PHE A 46 -10.32 -14.21 -1.84
N MET A 47 -11.55 -14.55 -1.43
CA MET A 47 -11.94 -15.94 -1.15
C MET A 47 -11.81 -16.83 -2.39
N ALA A 48 -12.23 -16.34 -3.56
CA ALA A 48 -12.06 -17.05 -4.82
C ALA A 48 -10.56 -17.25 -5.15
N TYR A 49 -9.76 -16.19 -5.03
CA TYR A 49 -8.32 -16.23 -5.25
C TYR A 49 -7.63 -17.25 -4.34
N GLN A 50 -7.93 -17.24 -3.05
CA GLN A 50 -7.37 -18.17 -2.07
C GLN A 50 -7.69 -19.63 -2.42
N ARG A 51 -8.92 -19.92 -2.88
CA ARG A 51 -9.30 -21.28 -3.30
C ARG A 51 -8.53 -21.74 -4.53
N LEU A 52 -8.40 -20.88 -5.53
CA LEU A 52 -7.62 -21.18 -6.73
C LEU A 52 -6.14 -21.42 -6.40
N LEU A 53 -5.57 -20.61 -5.52
CA LEU A 53 -4.20 -20.76 -5.05
C LEU A 53 -4.01 -22.10 -4.32
N ASN A 54 -4.91 -22.43 -3.38
CA ASN A 54 -4.87 -23.69 -2.65
C ASN A 54 -5.06 -24.91 -3.55
N GLN A 55 -5.78 -24.80 -4.66
CA GLN A 55 -5.92 -25.86 -5.65
C GLN A 55 -4.68 -26.06 -6.53
N GLY A 56 -3.62 -25.26 -6.33
CA GLY A 56 -2.41 -25.32 -7.14
C GLY A 56 -2.55 -24.67 -8.51
N SER A 57 -3.56 -23.81 -8.72
CA SER A 57 -3.79 -23.13 -10.01
C SER A 57 -2.70 -22.12 -10.36
N LEU A 58 -1.89 -21.71 -9.37
CA LEU A 58 -0.78 -20.79 -9.53
C LEU A 58 0.48 -21.43 -8.95
N THR A 59 1.48 -21.70 -9.81
CA THR A 59 2.79 -22.18 -9.36
C THR A 59 3.68 -21.01 -8.93
N ILE A 60 4.74 -21.29 -8.16
CA ILE A 60 5.66 -20.27 -7.68
C ILE A 60 6.40 -19.58 -8.84
N GLU A 61 6.74 -20.31 -9.90
CA GLU A 61 7.41 -19.78 -11.09
C GLU A 61 6.46 -18.90 -11.91
N ALA A 62 5.19 -19.30 -12.03
CA ALA A 62 4.16 -18.51 -12.70
C ALA A 62 3.92 -17.21 -11.94
N TYR A 63 3.84 -17.26 -10.61
CA TYR A 63 3.71 -16.08 -9.76
C TYR A 63 4.90 -15.13 -9.91
N LEU A 64 6.14 -15.65 -9.87
CA LEU A 64 7.35 -14.85 -10.09
C LEU A 64 7.34 -14.16 -11.46
N LYS A 65 6.91 -14.88 -12.50
CA LYS A 65 6.78 -14.36 -13.87
C LYS A 65 5.73 -13.25 -13.96
N ILE A 66 4.58 -13.40 -13.30
CA ILE A 66 3.55 -12.35 -13.23
C ILE A 66 4.11 -11.07 -12.59
N ILE A 67 4.78 -11.17 -11.44
CA ILE A 67 5.40 -10.02 -10.78
C ILE A 67 6.40 -9.32 -11.71
N LYS A 68 7.27 -10.11 -12.36
CA LYS A 68 8.27 -9.60 -13.31
C LYS A 68 7.62 -8.83 -14.48
N TYR A 69 6.55 -9.36 -15.04
CA TYR A 69 5.83 -8.69 -16.13
C TYR A 69 5.11 -7.42 -15.66
N LEU A 70 4.54 -7.41 -14.47
CA LEU A 70 3.96 -6.19 -13.91
C LEU A 70 5.02 -5.11 -13.71
N LEU A 71 6.19 -5.44 -13.14
CA LEU A 71 7.30 -4.49 -13.00
C LEU A 71 7.72 -3.89 -14.35
N TYR A 72 7.86 -4.72 -15.39
CA TYR A 72 8.17 -4.23 -16.73
C TYR A 72 7.03 -3.41 -17.34
N ALA A 73 5.77 -3.77 -17.12
CA ALA A 73 4.64 -3.01 -17.64
C ALA A 73 4.62 -1.58 -17.09
N TYR A 74 4.81 -1.42 -15.77
CA TYR A 74 4.92 -0.09 -15.15
C TYR A 74 6.11 0.71 -15.72
N PHE A 75 7.26 0.06 -15.89
CA PHE A 75 8.46 0.70 -16.43
C PHE A 75 8.30 1.13 -17.90
N ILE A 76 7.80 0.25 -18.76
CA ILE A 76 7.61 0.54 -20.19
C ILE A 76 6.59 1.66 -20.37
N VAL A 77 5.46 1.61 -19.66
CA VAL A 77 4.46 2.68 -19.73
C VAL A 77 5.05 4.01 -19.29
N LEU A 78 5.83 4.04 -18.20
CA LEU A 78 6.49 5.26 -17.76
C LEU A 78 7.49 5.79 -18.81
N LEU A 79 8.29 4.93 -19.44
CA LEU A 79 9.20 5.35 -20.50
C LEU A 79 8.47 5.97 -21.68
N ILE A 80 7.35 5.38 -22.11
CA ILE A 80 6.54 5.95 -23.20
C ILE A 80 5.96 7.30 -22.76
N GLN A 81 5.46 7.42 -21.53
CA GLN A 81 4.96 8.70 -21.01
C GLN A 81 6.07 9.77 -20.95
N GLN A 82 7.28 9.42 -20.51
CA GLN A 82 8.43 10.32 -20.50
C GLN A 82 8.86 10.73 -21.91
N PHE A 83 8.79 9.82 -22.88
CA PHE A 83 9.01 10.13 -24.28
C PHE A 83 7.96 11.11 -24.82
N CYS A 84 6.68 10.93 -24.46
CA CYS A 84 5.61 11.88 -24.80
C CYS A 84 5.90 13.28 -24.26
N VAL A 85 6.33 13.40 -22.99
CA VAL A 85 6.75 14.67 -22.39
C VAL A 85 7.89 15.32 -23.18
N LEU A 86 8.92 14.55 -23.54
CA LEU A 86 10.09 15.05 -24.28
C LEU A 86 9.76 15.51 -25.70
N THR A 87 8.82 14.84 -26.36
CA THR A 87 8.46 15.09 -27.77
C THR A 87 7.26 16.03 -27.94
N GLY A 88 6.59 16.39 -26.85
CA GLY A 88 5.33 17.14 -26.87
C GLY A 88 4.15 16.34 -27.42
N LEU A 89 4.27 15.01 -27.53
CA LEU A 89 3.17 14.14 -27.93
C LEU A 89 2.14 14.01 -26.78
N PRO A 90 0.85 13.74 -27.09
CA PRO A 90 -0.15 13.47 -26.07
C PRO A 90 0.29 12.29 -25.18
N ILE A 91 0.37 12.54 -23.88
CA ILE A 91 0.70 11.49 -22.92
C ILE A 91 -0.57 10.62 -22.73
N PHE A 92 -0.42 9.32 -22.89
CA PHE A 92 -1.53 8.37 -22.71
C PHE A 92 -1.63 7.92 -21.25
N ASN A 93 -2.80 7.38 -20.89
CA ASN A 93 -3.10 6.91 -19.54
C ASN A 93 -2.93 7.99 -18.45
N LEU A 94 -3.14 9.26 -18.80
CA LEU A 94 -3.09 10.37 -17.84
C LEU A 94 -4.30 10.34 -16.91
N ALA A 95 -4.03 10.37 -15.62
CA ALA A 95 -4.98 10.76 -14.59
C ALA A 95 -4.30 11.77 -13.68
N ASN A 96 -5.00 12.86 -13.33
CA ASN A 96 -4.50 13.93 -12.45
C ASN A 96 -3.14 14.52 -12.88
N TYR A 97 -2.95 14.75 -14.19
CA TYR A 97 -1.74 15.38 -14.73
C TYR A 97 -1.76 16.90 -14.53
N ASP A 98 -0.62 17.44 -14.11
CA ASP A 98 -0.40 18.86 -13.98
C ASP A 98 0.66 19.32 -14.99
N PRO A 99 0.31 20.19 -15.96
CA PRO A 99 1.28 20.76 -16.91
C PRO A 99 2.43 21.53 -16.24
N PHE A 100 2.24 22.03 -15.01
CA PHE A 100 3.29 22.69 -14.24
C PHE A 100 4.28 21.71 -13.58
N GLU A 101 3.90 20.44 -13.42
CA GLU A 101 4.76 19.34 -12.96
C GLU A 101 4.85 18.22 -14.03
N PRO A 102 5.39 18.49 -15.24
CA PRO A 102 5.21 17.62 -16.41
C PRO A 102 5.86 16.23 -16.28
N TRP A 103 6.79 16.07 -15.34
CA TRP A 103 7.51 14.84 -15.06
C TRP A 103 6.86 13.96 -14.00
N LYS A 104 5.76 14.42 -13.41
CA LYS A 104 5.01 13.69 -12.38
C LYS A 104 4.02 12.74 -13.03
N LEU A 105 4.54 11.61 -13.46
CA LEU A 105 3.85 10.65 -14.32
C LEU A 105 3.33 9.46 -13.52
N ASN A 106 2.09 9.06 -13.82
CA ASN A 106 1.36 8.06 -13.06
C ASN A 106 1.61 6.63 -13.53
N SER A 107 2.31 6.39 -14.65
CA SER A 107 2.48 5.08 -15.25
C SER A 107 1.14 4.36 -15.41
N LEU A 108 0.96 3.15 -14.87
CA LEU A 108 -0.28 2.36 -14.94
C LEU A 108 -1.30 2.64 -13.82
N ALA A 109 -0.98 3.54 -12.87
CA ALA A 109 -1.87 3.82 -11.75
C ALA A 109 -2.64 5.14 -11.91
N ALA A 110 -3.60 5.41 -11.03
CA ALA A 110 -4.37 6.67 -11.05
C ALA A 110 -3.56 7.90 -10.61
N GLU A 111 -2.50 7.71 -9.81
CA GLU A 111 -1.58 8.76 -9.41
C GLU A 111 -0.15 8.20 -9.26
N PRO A 112 0.89 9.04 -9.40
CA PRO A 112 2.29 8.59 -9.24
C PRO A 112 2.57 7.93 -7.88
N SER A 113 1.96 8.40 -6.79
CA SER A 113 2.06 7.78 -5.46
C SER A 113 1.43 6.39 -5.39
N HIS A 114 0.42 6.09 -6.20
CA HIS A 114 -0.12 4.73 -6.32
C HIS A 114 0.88 3.82 -7.02
N SER A 115 1.48 4.29 -8.12
CA SER A 115 2.56 3.57 -8.81
C SER A 115 3.73 3.28 -7.89
N ALA A 116 4.17 4.27 -7.10
CA ALA A 116 5.23 4.10 -6.11
C ALA A 116 4.94 2.95 -5.12
N ARG A 117 3.72 2.89 -4.57
CA ARG A 117 3.28 1.85 -3.64
C ARG A 117 3.25 0.47 -4.29
N ILE A 118 2.64 0.38 -5.48
CA ILE A 118 2.46 -0.88 -6.20
C ILE A 118 3.80 -1.45 -6.65
N VAL A 119 4.64 -0.64 -7.30
CA VAL A 119 5.95 -1.06 -7.81
C VAL A 119 6.88 -1.48 -6.68
N ALA A 120 6.87 -0.77 -5.54
CA ALA A 120 7.62 -1.18 -4.37
C ALA A 120 7.16 -2.50 -3.76
N LEU A 121 5.85 -2.69 -3.64
CA LEU A 121 5.27 -3.94 -3.16
C LEU A 121 5.60 -5.10 -4.10
N LEU A 122 5.49 -4.90 -5.42
CA LEU A 122 5.86 -5.90 -6.43
C LEU A 122 7.33 -6.28 -6.32
N MET A 123 8.23 -5.31 -6.18
CA MET A 123 9.66 -5.59 -6.02
C MET A 123 9.95 -6.33 -4.71
N PHE A 124 9.31 -5.93 -3.61
CA PHE A 124 9.39 -6.66 -2.35
C PHE A 124 8.94 -8.11 -2.50
N CYS A 125 7.82 -8.37 -3.17
CA CYS A 125 7.34 -9.72 -3.42
C CYS A 125 8.27 -10.51 -4.36
N TYR A 126 8.81 -9.86 -5.39
CA TYR A 126 9.78 -10.47 -6.30
C TYR A 126 10.99 -11.02 -5.54
N ILE A 127 11.61 -10.19 -4.70
CA ILE A 127 12.77 -10.58 -3.90
C ILE A 127 12.39 -11.72 -2.94
N THR A 128 11.26 -11.61 -2.25
CA THR A 128 10.78 -12.63 -1.30
C THR A 128 10.59 -13.99 -1.96
N ILE A 129 9.99 -14.04 -3.15
CA ILE A 129 9.82 -15.31 -3.87
C ILE A 129 11.14 -15.88 -4.36
N LYS A 130 12.06 -15.04 -4.85
CA LYS A 130 13.42 -15.48 -5.21
C LYS A 130 14.14 -16.10 -4.00
N GLU A 131 13.98 -15.54 -2.81
CA GLU A 131 14.55 -16.10 -1.58
C GLU A 131 14.00 -17.48 -1.26
N ILE A 132 12.69 -17.67 -1.44
CA ILE A 132 12.03 -18.96 -1.25
C ILE A 132 12.51 -19.99 -2.28
N ILE A 133 12.63 -19.60 -3.56
CA ILE A 133 13.11 -20.50 -4.63
C ILE A 133 14.57 -20.90 -4.42
N PHE A 134 15.42 -19.97 -3.99
CA PHE A 134 16.84 -20.24 -3.77
C PHE A 134 17.16 -20.87 -2.42
N ASP A 135 16.18 -20.94 -1.52
CA ASP A 135 16.34 -21.32 -0.11
C ASP A 135 17.50 -20.58 0.59
N ARG A 136 17.65 -19.30 0.26
CA ARG A 136 18.67 -18.41 0.85
C ARG A 136 18.24 -16.96 0.72
N ALA A 137 18.82 -16.11 1.57
CA ALA A 137 18.65 -14.66 1.45
C ALA A 137 19.12 -14.16 0.07
N TYR A 138 18.41 -13.19 -0.51
CA TYR A 138 18.75 -12.66 -1.81
C TYR A 138 20.05 -11.87 -1.70
N LEU A 139 21.05 -12.25 -2.49
CA LEU A 139 22.35 -11.62 -2.51
C LEU A 139 22.49 -10.82 -3.80
N PHE A 140 22.50 -9.49 -3.67
CA PHE A 140 22.57 -8.59 -4.82
C PHE A 140 23.74 -8.92 -5.75
N ARG A 141 24.93 -9.18 -5.18
CA ARG A 141 26.13 -9.53 -5.95
C ARG A 141 25.95 -10.76 -6.83
N ASP A 142 25.29 -11.79 -6.32
CA ASP A 142 25.18 -13.09 -7.00
C ASP A 142 24.07 -13.07 -8.06
N ASN A 143 22.98 -12.37 -7.76
CA ASN A 143 21.76 -12.39 -8.57
C ASN A 143 21.65 -11.20 -9.55
N PHE A 144 22.45 -10.15 -9.40
CA PHE A 144 22.34 -8.94 -10.23
C PHE A 144 22.49 -9.23 -11.72
N ARG A 145 23.35 -10.17 -12.13
CA ARG A 145 23.53 -10.46 -13.57
C ARG A 145 22.25 -10.95 -14.24
N GLU A 146 21.45 -11.73 -13.54
CA GLU A 146 20.16 -12.25 -14.00
C GLU A 146 19.06 -11.19 -13.90
N ASP A 147 19.03 -10.46 -12.77
CA ASP A 147 17.93 -9.57 -12.40
C ASP A 147 18.19 -8.09 -12.76
N LYS A 148 19.31 -7.75 -13.43
CA LYS A 148 19.71 -6.36 -13.74
C LYS A 148 18.61 -5.53 -14.41
N TRP A 149 17.84 -6.15 -15.31
CA TRP A 149 16.78 -5.46 -16.04
C TRP A 149 15.57 -5.18 -15.15
N ILE A 150 15.30 -6.05 -14.18
CA ILE A 150 14.23 -5.85 -13.18
C ILE A 150 14.65 -4.76 -12.22
N TRP A 151 15.91 -4.76 -11.78
CA TRP A 151 16.47 -3.67 -10.97
C TRP A 151 16.44 -2.34 -11.69
N LEU A 152 16.82 -2.31 -12.98
CA LEU A 152 16.72 -1.10 -13.79
C LEU A 152 15.26 -0.63 -13.88
N ALA A 153 14.33 -1.52 -14.21
CA ALA A 153 12.91 -1.21 -14.30
C ALA A 153 12.38 -0.64 -12.98
N PHE A 154 12.71 -1.28 -11.86
CA PHE A 154 12.32 -0.84 -10.53
C PHE A 154 12.90 0.52 -10.17
N VAL A 155 14.24 0.67 -10.19
CA VAL A 155 14.92 1.91 -9.76
C VAL A 155 14.55 3.08 -10.66
N TRP A 156 14.53 2.88 -11.98
CA TRP A 156 14.12 3.92 -12.92
C TRP A 156 12.70 4.39 -12.61
N THR A 157 11.77 3.45 -12.46
CA THR A 157 10.37 3.77 -12.16
C THR A 157 10.25 4.57 -10.87
N MET A 158 10.92 4.13 -9.80
CA MET A 158 10.87 4.80 -8.49
C MET A 158 11.49 6.21 -8.50
N VAL A 159 12.61 6.40 -9.20
CA VAL A 159 13.34 7.69 -9.18
C VAL A 159 12.72 8.70 -10.13
N THR A 160 12.22 8.27 -11.29
CA THR A 160 11.86 9.18 -12.40
C THR A 160 10.36 9.47 -12.51
N MET A 161 9.50 8.81 -11.73
CA MET A 161 8.05 9.08 -11.74
C MET A 161 7.64 10.40 -11.07
N GLY A 162 8.56 11.12 -10.41
CA GLY A 162 8.27 12.40 -9.76
C GLY A 162 7.43 12.30 -8.47
N SER A 163 7.43 11.15 -7.79
CA SER A 163 6.63 10.93 -6.57
C SER A 163 7.48 10.89 -5.30
N SER A 164 7.19 11.74 -4.32
CA SER A 164 7.80 11.68 -2.97
C SER A 164 7.54 10.34 -2.26
N THR A 165 6.40 9.70 -2.53
CA THR A 165 6.09 8.36 -2.01
C THR A 165 7.09 7.32 -2.52
N ALA A 166 7.64 7.47 -3.72
CA ALA A 166 8.65 6.55 -4.23
C ALA A 166 9.94 6.63 -3.41
N PHE A 167 10.35 7.83 -2.99
CA PHE A 167 11.50 8.00 -2.10
C PHE A 167 11.26 7.50 -0.68
N LEU A 168 10.02 7.33 -0.23
CA LEU A 168 9.70 6.62 1.01
C LEU A 168 9.82 5.10 0.85
N PHE A 169 9.23 4.54 -0.22
CA PHE A 169 9.15 3.09 -0.41
C PHE A 169 10.44 2.45 -0.96
N LEU A 170 11.25 3.21 -1.70
CA LEU A 170 12.52 2.72 -2.24
C LEU A 170 13.47 2.26 -1.11
N PRO A 171 13.78 3.07 -0.06
CA PRO A 171 14.54 2.61 1.10
C PRO A 171 13.92 1.41 1.80
N ILE A 172 12.58 1.36 1.91
CA ILE A 172 11.87 0.23 2.55
C ILE A 172 12.15 -1.09 1.83
N VAL A 173 12.17 -1.09 0.49
CA VAL A 173 12.56 -2.29 -0.27
C VAL A 173 14.03 -2.62 -0.06
N LEU A 174 14.91 -1.62 -0.03
CA LEU A 174 16.35 -1.83 0.18
C LEU A 174 16.69 -2.37 1.57
N LEU A 175 15.85 -2.13 2.59
CA LEU A 175 16.01 -2.73 3.92
C LEU A 175 16.04 -4.27 3.88
N LYS A 176 15.51 -4.89 2.82
CA LYS A 176 15.57 -6.34 2.62
C LYS A 176 17.01 -6.88 2.58
N PHE A 177 17.97 -6.08 2.13
CA PHE A 177 19.39 -6.48 2.06
C PHE A 177 20.18 -6.10 3.31
N VAL A 178 19.59 -5.28 4.18
CA VAL A 178 20.25 -4.82 5.40
C VAL A 178 19.98 -5.85 6.48
N ARG A 179 21.01 -6.62 6.84
CA ARG A 179 20.96 -7.35 8.12
C ARG A 179 20.92 -6.28 9.21
N LEU A 180 19.92 -6.30 10.10
CA LEU A 180 19.78 -5.35 11.23
C LEU A 180 21.07 -5.18 12.06
N ARG A 181 21.98 -6.16 12.01
CA ARG A 181 23.28 -6.16 12.67
C ARG A 181 24.34 -5.25 12.00
N ASN A 182 24.20 -4.93 10.72
CA ASN A 182 25.09 -4.05 9.95
C ASN A 182 24.27 -2.90 9.32
N LEU A 183 24.09 -1.81 10.06
CA LEU A 183 23.39 -0.60 9.59
C LEU A 183 24.25 0.26 8.64
N ILE A 184 25.54 -0.03 8.50
CA ILE A 184 26.48 0.77 7.69
C ILE A 184 26.05 0.89 6.22
N PRO A 185 25.61 -0.17 5.51
CA PRO A 185 25.11 -0.04 4.13
C PRO A 185 23.83 0.79 4.03
N LEU A 186 22.95 0.71 5.03
CA LEU A 186 21.75 1.56 5.11
C LEU A 186 22.15 3.03 5.26
N MET A 187 23.13 3.31 6.13
CA MET A 187 23.66 4.66 6.32
C MET A 187 24.33 5.17 5.05
N ILE A 188 25.07 4.34 4.31
CA ILE A 188 25.68 4.72 3.03
C ILE A 188 24.61 4.99 1.97
N ILE A 189 23.53 4.20 1.92
CA ILE A 189 22.41 4.46 1.00
C ILE A 189 21.73 5.78 1.37
N LEU A 190 21.44 6.00 2.66
CA LEU A 190 20.79 7.23 3.14
C LEU A 190 21.69 8.47 2.94
N PHE A 191 22.98 8.39 3.25
CA PHE A 191 23.96 9.46 3.03
C PHE A 191 24.26 9.68 1.54
N GLY A 192 24.31 8.61 0.74
CA GLY A 192 24.46 8.68 -0.71
C GLY A 192 23.24 9.36 -1.34
N THR A 193 22.04 9.01 -0.90
CA THR A 193 20.82 9.74 -1.30
C THR A 193 20.88 11.18 -0.82
N TYR A 194 21.34 11.46 0.42
CA TYR A 194 21.48 12.82 0.95
C TYR A 194 22.44 13.69 0.11
N TYR A 195 23.59 13.16 -0.26
CA TYR A 195 24.58 13.87 -1.07
C TYR A 195 24.10 14.10 -2.51
N LEU A 196 23.31 13.16 -3.06
CA LEU A 196 22.62 13.35 -4.34
C LEU A 196 21.52 14.43 -4.25
N ILE A 197 20.88 14.67 -3.09
CA ILE A 197 19.93 15.79 -2.89
C ILE A 197 20.64 17.12 -3.06
N ASP A 198 21.79 17.28 -2.40
CA ASP A 198 22.54 18.53 -2.36
C ASP A 198 23.05 18.93 -3.75
N ILE A 199 23.44 17.94 -4.56
CA ILE A 199 23.95 18.16 -5.92
C ILE A 199 22.82 18.36 -6.95
N PHE A 200 21.74 17.59 -6.87
CA PHE A 200 20.69 17.57 -7.92
C PHE A 200 19.46 18.44 -7.62
N GLY A 201 19.34 19.03 -6.42
CA GLY A 201 18.18 19.86 -6.06
C GLY A 201 16.86 19.08 -6.15
N LEU A 202 16.86 17.79 -5.81
CA LEU A 202 15.71 16.90 -5.93
C LEU A 202 14.63 17.25 -4.89
N VAL A 203 13.73 18.16 -5.28
CA VAL A 203 12.58 18.66 -4.51
C VAL A 203 11.78 17.52 -3.86
N SER A 204 11.60 16.38 -4.56
CA SER A 204 10.79 15.26 -4.07
C SER A 204 11.34 14.57 -2.82
N LEU A 205 12.67 14.54 -2.66
CA LEU A 205 13.32 13.86 -1.52
C LEU A 205 13.40 14.80 -0.32
N GLU A 206 13.68 16.09 -0.53
CA GLU A 206 13.58 17.11 0.51
C GLU A 206 12.15 17.16 1.10
N ARG A 207 11.12 17.10 0.24
CA ARG A 207 9.72 16.97 0.66
C ARG A 207 9.51 15.75 1.55
N THR A 208 10.04 14.58 1.18
CA THR A 208 9.92 13.36 2.00
C THR A 208 10.57 13.52 3.37
N TYR A 209 11.77 14.12 3.45
CA TYR A 209 12.45 14.37 4.72
C TYR A 209 11.64 15.33 5.61
N ARG A 210 11.18 16.46 5.06
CA ARG A 210 10.35 17.44 5.80
C ARG A 210 9.05 16.82 6.30
N VAL A 211 8.39 16.00 5.49
CA VAL A 211 7.17 15.29 5.89
C VAL A 211 7.48 14.29 7.00
N PHE A 212 8.56 13.53 6.89
CA PHE A 212 8.94 12.55 7.90
C PHE A 212 9.18 13.23 9.26
N THR A 213 9.98 14.31 9.28
CA THR A 213 10.26 15.06 10.52
C THR A 213 9.01 15.74 11.06
N ALA A 214 8.16 16.32 10.20
CA ALA A 214 6.89 16.90 10.62
C ALA A 214 5.92 15.85 11.17
N THR A 215 5.85 14.66 10.57
CA THR A 215 4.96 13.58 11.02
C THR A 215 5.35 13.09 12.41
N LEU A 216 6.63 13.05 12.74
CA LEU A 216 7.11 12.73 14.09
C LEU A 216 6.65 13.73 15.16
N THR A 217 6.32 14.96 14.78
CA THR A 217 5.80 15.96 15.73
C THR A 217 4.33 15.76 16.07
N LEU A 218 3.60 14.94 15.29
CA LEU A 218 2.14 14.72 15.43
C LEU A 218 1.32 16.02 15.44
N ASP A 219 1.86 17.06 14.78
CA ASP A 219 1.27 18.39 14.62
C ASP A 219 0.79 18.53 13.18
N GLU A 220 -0.53 18.62 13.00
CA GLU A 220 -1.17 18.70 11.69
C GLU A 220 -0.66 19.89 10.86
N TYR A 221 -0.43 21.03 11.50
CA TYR A 221 -0.02 22.25 10.82
C TYR A 221 1.40 22.15 10.27
N LYS A 222 2.32 21.57 11.04
CA LYS A 222 3.69 21.30 10.57
C LYS A 222 3.71 20.34 9.38
N ILE A 223 2.84 19.34 9.37
CA ILE A 223 2.75 18.38 8.26
C ILE A 223 2.19 19.06 7.00
N ILE A 224 1.15 19.89 7.13
CA ILE A 224 0.57 20.65 6.01
C ILE A 224 1.59 21.59 5.38
N GLN A 225 2.40 22.28 6.20
CA GLN A 225 3.47 23.15 5.70
C GLN A 225 4.60 22.39 5.03
N ALA A 226 4.90 21.17 5.48
CA ALA A 226 5.99 20.36 4.93
C ALA A 226 5.69 19.86 3.53
N ASP A 227 4.49 19.32 3.31
CA ASP A 227 4.03 18.91 1.99
C ASP A 227 2.51 18.73 1.93
N HIS A 228 1.86 19.47 1.04
CA HIS A 228 0.40 19.38 0.90
C HIS A 228 -0.07 17.99 0.47
N SER A 229 0.60 17.33 -0.50
CA SER A 229 0.16 16.03 -1.01
C SER A 229 0.29 14.90 0.04
N ALA A 230 1.35 14.91 0.83
CA ALA A 230 1.53 13.97 1.93
C ALA A 230 0.60 14.29 3.11
N ALA A 231 0.40 15.57 3.43
CA ALA A 231 -0.51 16.01 4.47
C ALA A 231 -1.94 15.52 4.22
N MET A 232 -2.42 15.61 2.98
CA MET A 232 -3.74 15.10 2.57
C MET A 232 -3.94 13.60 2.80
N ARG A 233 -2.87 12.84 3.07
CA ARG A 233 -2.93 11.39 3.37
C ARG A 233 -2.69 11.10 4.86
N ILE A 234 -1.80 11.86 5.50
CA ILE A 234 -1.36 11.64 6.88
C ILE A 234 -2.30 12.35 7.87
N VAL A 235 -2.62 13.62 7.62
CA VAL A 235 -3.37 14.48 8.54
C VAL A 235 -4.79 13.97 8.77
N PRO A 236 -5.59 13.58 7.75
CA PRO A 236 -6.88 12.94 7.97
C PRO A 236 -6.81 11.72 8.87
N THR A 237 -5.75 10.91 8.73
CA THR A 237 -5.54 9.71 9.55
C THR A 237 -5.30 10.08 11.01
N LEU A 238 -4.49 11.11 11.26
CA LEU A 238 -4.21 11.62 12.60
C LEU A 238 -5.46 12.21 13.27
N ILE A 239 -6.23 13.01 12.53
CA ILE A 239 -7.49 13.58 12.99
C ILE A 239 -8.46 12.47 13.37
N CYS A 240 -8.70 11.49 12.48
CA CYS A 240 -9.58 10.37 12.77
C CYS A 240 -9.10 9.59 13.99
N ALA A 241 -7.80 9.33 14.13
CA ALA A 241 -7.25 8.64 15.28
C ALA A 241 -7.50 9.39 16.61
N LYS A 242 -7.45 10.74 16.61
CA LYS A 242 -7.77 11.58 17.77
C LYS A 242 -9.26 11.58 18.13
N MET A 243 -10.14 11.30 17.16
CA MET A 243 -11.60 11.32 17.34
C MET A 243 -12.19 9.99 17.79
N ILE A 244 -11.43 8.89 17.73
CA ILE A 244 -11.91 7.57 18.15
C ILE A 244 -12.05 7.51 19.68
N GLY A 245 -13.28 7.29 20.15
CA GLY A 245 -13.59 7.00 21.54
C GLY A 245 -13.76 5.50 21.81
N LEU A 246 -14.10 5.14 23.06
CA LEU A 246 -14.46 3.77 23.47
C LEU A 246 -15.72 3.73 24.36
N SER A 247 -16.42 4.86 24.48
CA SER A 247 -17.41 5.09 25.54
C SER A 247 -18.84 5.09 25.04
N THR A 248 -19.06 5.32 23.75
CA THR A 248 -20.39 5.51 23.15
C THR A 248 -20.75 4.37 22.20
N MET A 249 -22.04 4.15 21.95
CA MET A 249 -22.48 3.18 20.93
C MET A 249 -21.91 3.50 19.55
N ASN A 250 -21.74 4.78 19.22
CA ASN A 250 -21.13 5.23 17.97
C ASN A 250 -19.66 4.82 17.85
N ASP A 251 -18.91 4.76 18.96
CA ASP A 251 -17.52 4.29 18.93
C ASP A 251 -17.45 2.80 18.54
N TRP A 252 -18.39 1.99 19.04
CA TRP A 252 -18.40 0.54 18.81
C TRP A 252 -19.02 0.14 17.46
N PHE A 253 -20.08 0.83 17.02
CA PHE A 253 -20.88 0.49 15.84
C PHE A 253 -20.82 1.53 14.70
N GLY A 254 -20.09 2.63 14.90
CA GLY A 254 -19.86 3.67 13.90
C GLY A 254 -20.87 4.81 13.97
N HIS A 255 -20.45 5.96 13.44
CA HIS A 255 -21.24 7.18 13.30
C HIS A 255 -22.03 7.24 11.98
N GLY A 256 -21.98 6.17 11.18
CA GLY A 256 -22.63 6.09 9.87
C GLY A 256 -21.66 6.30 8.71
N ILE A 257 -22.06 5.80 7.54
CA ILE A 257 -21.23 5.84 6.33
C ILE A 257 -21.06 7.30 5.87
N ASP A 258 -19.84 7.63 5.46
CA ASP A 258 -19.42 8.99 5.07
C ASP A 258 -19.46 10.02 6.22
N TYR A 259 -19.54 9.61 7.49
CA TYR A 259 -19.45 10.53 8.64
C TYR A 259 -18.21 11.42 8.56
N THR A 260 -17.07 10.88 8.11
CA THR A 260 -15.84 11.67 7.99
C THR A 260 -15.92 12.77 6.93
N ALA A 261 -16.70 12.58 5.88
CA ALA A 261 -16.90 13.57 4.82
C ALA A 261 -17.58 14.86 5.32
N SER A 262 -18.30 14.80 6.45
CA SER A 262 -19.05 15.91 7.02
C SER A 262 -18.15 17.00 7.63
N PHE A 263 -16.97 16.64 8.13
CA PHE A 263 -16.05 17.55 8.81
C PHE A 263 -14.66 17.65 8.18
N MET A 264 -14.25 16.69 7.34
CA MET A 264 -12.85 16.60 6.87
C MET A 264 -12.36 17.86 6.13
N SER A 265 -13.20 18.42 5.25
CA SER A 265 -12.90 19.66 4.52
C SER A 265 -12.79 20.90 5.41
N GLN A 266 -13.37 20.88 6.61
CA GLN A 266 -13.29 21.98 7.58
C GLN A 266 -11.99 21.95 8.38
N LEU A 267 -11.43 20.74 8.59
CA LEU A 267 -10.24 20.54 9.41
C LEU A 267 -8.94 20.48 8.59
N VAL A 268 -9.02 20.10 7.32
CA VAL A 268 -7.85 19.96 6.45
C VAL A 268 -8.03 20.85 5.22
N PRO A 269 -7.28 21.97 5.13
CA PRO A 269 -7.27 22.83 3.95
C PRO A 269 -6.94 22.03 2.69
N GLY A 270 -7.66 22.27 1.60
CA GLY A 270 -7.46 21.62 0.30
C GLY A 270 -8.27 20.34 0.06
N ILE A 271 -8.98 19.82 1.08
CA ILE A 271 -9.95 18.73 0.89
C ILE A 271 -11.27 19.30 0.38
N ILE A 272 -11.76 18.75 -0.74
CA ILE A 272 -13.06 19.13 -1.32
C ILE A 272 -14.18 18.69 -0.35
N PRO A 273 -15.18 19.55 -0.07
CA PRO A 273 -16.33 19.17 0.75
C PRO A 273 -16.99 17.87 0.26
N GLY A 274 -17.34 16.99 1.20
CA GLY A 274 -17.89 15.66 0.88
C GLY A 274 -16.83 14.57 0.61
N THR A 275 -15.54 14.86 0.77
CA THR A 275 -14.47 13.86 0.63
C THR A 275 -14.17 13.19 1.98
N SER A 276 -14.32 11.87 2.05
CA SER A 276 -13.84 11.06 3.17
C SER A 276 -12.31 10.83 3.09
N GLY A 277 -11.64 10.76 4.24
CA GLY A 277 -10.20 10.52 4.32
C GLY A 277 -9.82 10.00 5.71
N GLY A 278 -8.64 9.37 5.83
CA GLY A 278 -8.11 8.87 7.11
C GLY A 278 -7.97 7.34 7.23
N GLY A 279 -8.06 6.62 6.11
CA GLY A 279 -7.75 5.18 6.04
C GLY A 279 -8.62 4.32 6.95
N MET A 280 -8.00 3.37 7.67
CA MET A 280 -8.72 2.47 8.58
C MET A 280 -9.26 3.18 9.82
N PHE A 281 -8.70 4.34 10.20
CA PHE A 281 -9.23 5.13 11.32
C PHE A 281 -10.53 5.84 10.93
N ALA A 282 -10.63 6.32 9.68
CA ALA A 282 -11.90 6.80 9.14
C ALA A 282 -12.94 5.69 9.10
N PHE A 283 -12.53 4.49 8.67
CA PHE A 283 -13.40 3.31 8.68
C PHE A 283 -13.89 2.94 10.09
N ALA A 284 -13.03 3.09 11.11
CA ALA A 284 -13.43 2.91 12.52
C ALA A 284 -14.48 3.91 12.97
N LEU A 285 -14.38 5.17 12.56
CA LEU A 285 -15.41 6.17 12.87
C LEU A 285 -16.73 5.88 12.13
N GLU A 286 -16.68 5.41 10.89
CA GLU A 286 -17.88 5.21 10.07
C GLU A 286 -18.62 3.90 10.39
N TYR A 287 -17.89 2.79 10.58
CA TYR A 287 -18.45 1.44 10.76
C TYR A 287 -18.21 0.84 12.16
N GLY A 288 -17.50 1.58 13.03
CA GLY A 288 -17.22 1.19 14.40
C GLY A 288 -15.92 0.40 14.57
N ILE A 289 -15.41 0.42 15.81
CA ILE A 289 -14.18 -0.29 16.17
C ILE A 289 -14.32 -1.80 16.00
N ILE A 290 -15.50 -2.38 16.29
CA ILE A 290 -15.69 -3.83 16.19
C ILE A 290 -15.48 -4.29 14.75
N THR A 291 -16.20 -3.66 13.81
CA THR A 291 -16.09 -3.94 12.37
C THR A 291 -14.67 -3.76 11.86
N THR A 292 -14.00 -2.70 12.32
CA THR A 292 -12.61 -2.43 11.96
C THR A 292 -11.65 -3.47 12.51
N ALA A 293 -11.81 -3.88 13.77
CA ALA A 293 -10.97 -4.89 14.41
C ALA A 293 -11.09 -6.25 13.72
N ILE A 294 -12.29 -6.63 13.26
CA ILE A 294 -12.51 -7.85 12.45
C ILE A 294 -11.67 -7.78 11.16
N PHE A 295 -11.74 -6.67 10.43
CA PHE A 295 -10.99 -6.50 9.19
C PHE A 295 -9.46 -6.44 9.41
N LEU A 296 -9.01 -5.72 10.43
CA LEU A 296 -7.59 -5.64 10.76
C LEU A 296 -7.05 -7.00 11.20
N SER A 297 -7.83 -7.77 11.97
CA SER A 297 -7.46 -9.14 12.36
C SER A 297 -7.33 -10.04 11.13
N PHE A 298 -8.32 -10.02 10.24
CA PHE A 298 -8.26 -10.74 8.96
C PHE A 298 -7.02 -10.38 8.16
N SER A 299 -6.83 -9.10 7.85
CA SER A 299 -5.78 -8.64 6.95
C SER A 299 -4.39 -8.85 7.56
N PHE A 300 -4.25 -8.71 8.88
CA PHE A 300 -3.01 -8.99 9.59
C PHE A 300 -2.71 -10.50 9.60
N ILE A 301 -3.66 -11.36 9.98
CA ILE A 301 -3.44 -12.82 10.02
C ILE A 301 -3.07 -13.35 8.63
N THR A 302 -3.71 -12.84 7.58
CA THR A 302 -3.42 -13.25 6.19
C THR A 302 -2.07 -12.75 5.68
N SER A 303 -1.69 -11.52 6.01
CA SER A 303 -0.49 -10.87 5.47
C SER A 303 0.77 -11.11 6.31
N PHE A 304 0.62 -11.31 7.63
CA PHE A 304 1.73 -11.39 8.57
C PHE A 304 2.59 -12.62 8.32
N ASN A 305 3.89 -12.37 8.17
CA ASN A 305 4.90 -13.38 7.94
C ASN A 305 6.01 -13.27 9.00
N ARG A 306 6.14 -14.32 9.83
CA ARG A 306 7.11 -14.36 10.94
C ARG A 306 8.57 -14.26 10.48
N ARG A 307 8.85 -14.64 9.23
CA ARG A 307 10.21 -14.68 8.68
C ARG A 307 10.59 -13.38 7.96
N ASP A 308 9.63 -12.49 7.74
CA ASP A 308 9.86 -11.23 7.03
C ASP A 308 9.08 -10.08 7.65
N TYR A 309 9.74 -9.35 8.56
CA TYR A 309 9.16 -8.21 9.26
C TYR A 309 8.81 -7.03 8.34
N LEU A 310 9.41 -6.93 7.15
CA LEU A 310 9.07 -5.85 6.21
C LEU A 310 7.64 -6.00 5.66
N SER A 311 7.08 -7.21 5.67
CA SER A 311 5.66 -7.43 5.37
C SER A 311 4.73 -6.61 6.27
N ILE A 312 5.12 -6.39 7.54
CA ILE A 312 4.37 -5.58 8.50
C ILE A 312 4.42 -4.10 8.11
N ILE A 313 5.57 -3.60 7.66
CA ILE A 313 5.71 -2.22 7.21
C ILE A 313 4.82 -1.98 5.99
N PHE A 314 4.84 -2.88 5.01
CA PHE A 314 3.93 -2.83 3.86
C PHE A 314 2.46 -2.90 4.29
N TRP A 315 2.12 -3.78 5.24
CA TRP A 315 0.76 -3.87 5.76
C TRP A 315 0.32 -2.56 6.44
N ILE A 316 1.14 -1.94 7.29
CA ILE A 316 0.82 -0.64 7.90
C ILE A 316 0.61 0.43 6.81
N LEU A 317 1.55 0.56 5.87
CA LEU A 317 1.50 1.65 4.89
C LEU A 317 0.43 1.46 3.81
N LEU A 318 0.08 0.22 3.45
CA LEU A 318 -0.85 -0.08 2.36
C LEU A 318 -2.24 -0.53 2.82
N VAL A 319 -2.37 -1.02 4.05
CA VAL A 319 -3.66 -1.41 4.63
C VAL A 319 -4.15 -0.34 5.61
N ILE A 320 -3.39 0.02 6.66
CA ILE A 320 -3.88 0.96 7.67
C ILE A 320 -4.12 2.36 7.09
N LEU A 321 -3.16 2.88 6.30
CA LEU A 321 -3.25 4.23 5.76
C LEU A 321 -4.19 4.39 4.55
N ASN A 322 -4.81 3.30 4.09
CA ASN A 322 -5.74 3.32 2.96
C ASN A 322 -7.12 2.82 3.43
N GLY A 323 -8.18 3.13 2.68
CA GLY A 323 -9.52 2.65 2.98
C GLY A 323 -9.77 1.24 2.45
N ILE A 324 -10.76 0.54 3.01
CA ILE A 324 -11.13 -0.84 2.58
C ILE A 324 -11.53 -0.88 1.12
N ASN A 325 -12.19 0.17 0.61
CA ASN A 325 -12.59 0.27 -0.79
C ASN A 325 -11.45 0.72 -1.73
N SER A 326 -10.20 0.54 -1.33
CA SER A 326 -9.03 0.82 -2.16
C SER A 326 -8.48 -0.46 -2.79
N GLN A 327 -8.28 -0.43 -4.10
CA GLN A 327 -7.63 -1.51 -4.85
C GLN A 327 -6.22 -1.84 -4.32
N ILE A 328 -5.49 -0.83 -3.82
CA ILE A 328 -4.13 -1.00 -3.29
C ILE A 328 -4.14 -1.86 -2.02
N THR A 329 -5.13 -1.66 -1.15
CA THR A 329 -5.28 -2.43 0.10
C THR A 329 -5.44 -3.91 -0.21
N TRP A 330 -6.33 -4.25 -1.14
CA TRP A 330 -6.57 -5.64 -1.52
C TRP A 330 -5.44 -6.24 -2.33
N LEU A 331 -4.78 -5.47 -3.21
CA LEU A 331 -3.57 -5.92 -3.89
C LEU A 331 -2.45 -6.26 -2.89
N ALA A 332 -2.28 -5.43 -1.85
CA ALA A 332 -1.32 -5.68 -0.78
C ALA A 332 -1.63 -6.98 -0.04
N ILE A 333 -2.89 -7.17 0.38
CA ILE A 333 -3.32 -8.39 1.07
C ILE A 333 -3.09 -9.62 0.19
N ILE A 334 -3.46 -9.57 -1.10
CA ILE A 334 -3.28 -10.68 -2.05
C ILE A 334 -1.79 -11.04 -2.21
N LEU A 335 -0.93 -10.05 -2.50
CA LEU A 335 0.48 -10.31 -2.75
C LEU A 335 1.22 -10.80 -1.50
N LEU A 336 0.93 -10.22 -0.33
CA LEU A 336 1.52 -10.65 0.94
C LEU A 336 1.03 -12.04 1.34
N PHE A 337 -0.27 -12.33 1.18
CA PHE A 337 -0.84 -13.65 1.39
C PHE A 337 -0.19 -14.70 0.48
N THR A 338 0.03 -14.37 -0.79
CA THR A 338 0.63 -15.30 -1.78
C THR A 338 2.08 -15.63 -1.45
N ASN A 339 2.88 -14.63 -1.05
CA ASN A 339 4.25 -14.87 -0.58
C ASN A 339 4.26 -15.78 0.64
N LYS A 340 3.39 -15.51 1.62
CA LYS A 340 3.24 -16.32 2.83
C LYS A 340 2.83 -17.75 2.50
N TYR A 341 1.89 -17.93 1.56
CA TYR A 341 1.45 -19.24 1.10
C TYR A 341 2.63 -20.07 0.56
N PHE A 342 3.40 -19.52 -0.38
CA PHE A 342 4.55 -20.23 -0.94
C PHE A 342 5.65 -20.44 0.09
N GLN A 343 5.88 -19.50 0.99
CA GLN A 343 6.87 -19.70 2.05
C GLN A 343 6.50 -20.86 2.98
N ASN A 344 5.22 -20.96 3.37
CA ASN A 344 4.76 -22.07 4.19
C ASN A 344 4.83 -23.40 3.42
N LEU A 345 4.53 -23.39 2.11
CA LEU A 345 4.56 -24.60 1.28
C LEU A 345 5.97 -25.17 1.12
N TYR A 346 6.95 -24.32 0.82
CA TYR A 346 8.32 -24.75 0.48
C TYR A 346 9.28 -24.82 1.68
N VAL A 347 8.96 -24.14 2.78
CA VAL A 347 9.87 -24.11 3.94
C VAL A 347 9.38 -24.96 5.12
N HIS A 348 8.12 -25.44 5.13
CA HIS A 348 7.71 -26.57 5.99
C HIS A 348 7.98 -27.94 5.36
N SER A 349 8.55 -28.01 4.16
CA SER A 349 8.92 -29.30 3.54
C SER A 349 10.22 -29.91 4.10
N TYR A 350 10.90 -29.21 5.02
CA TYR A 350 12.23 -29.54 5.53
C TYR A 350 12.35 -29.53 7.07
N GLU A 351 11.22 -29.44 7.78
CA GLU A 351 11.09 -29.77 9.21
C GLU A 351 10.22 -31.03 9.34
#